data_AF-A0A2E2YAH6-F1
#
_entry.id   AF-A0A2E2YAH6-F1
#
_cell.length_a   1.000
_cell.length_b   1.000
_cell.length_c   1.000
_cell.angle_alpha   90.00
_cell.angle_beta   90.00
_cell.angle_gamma   90.00
#
_symmetry.space_group_name_H-M   'P 1'
#
loop_
_entity.id
_entity.type
_entity.pdbx_description
1 polymer ?
#
loop_
_entity_poly.entity_id
_entity_poly.type
_entity_poly.pdbx_seq_one_letter_code
_entity_poly.pdbx_strand_id
1 'polypeptide(L)'
;MIKNKSANEILGNPDYRAISFGGYRGKNREQQPTIKELKEDLKIMSAMGIKILRTYNLQLPHALNVLKAIRELKQEDSNYEMYVMLGAWMDCRAAWTSEEPDHNRESEENNTSEIEKAVRYANEFSDIVKIISVGNEAMVHWASSYFVHPSVILKYVNYLQELKRMGKLSSDVWITSSDNFASWGGGEESYHLKELEELVAAVDYVSTHTYPFHDTHYNRQFWESPIEEADGYSDHDRVLMAMQRAAFYAQGQYESVKTYVHGIAPNKPIHIGETGWSSKSIGLYGNNGSFATDQYKQALYYAAMREWTDAEGISCFYFEAFDEQWKDSNHPDGSENHFGLIALDGQAKYALWDLVDSGAFEGLTRGGRQITKSFEGDSVLMLQTVSAPKRRR
;
A
#
# COMPACT_ATOMS: atom_id res chain seq x y z
N MET A 1 17.24 26.14 3.21
CA MET A 1 17.92 24.92 2.71
C MET A 1 16.84 23.97 2.25
N ILE A 2 16.94 23.37 1.06
CA ILE A 2 15.99 22.35 0.60
C ILE A 2 16.15 21.15 1.55
N LYS A 3 15.10 20.77 2.28
CA LYS A 3 15.10 19.53 3.06
C LYS A 3 15.21 18.37 2.09
N ASN A 4 16.28 17.59 2.22
CA ASN A 4 16.56 16.46 1.36
C ASN A 4 17.00 15.28 2.23
N LYS A 5 16.06 14.39 2.54
CA LYS A 5 16.30 13.20 3.36
C LYS A 5 16.66 11.99 2.49
N SER A 6 17.50 11.11 3.02
CA SER A 6 17.76 9.79 2.44
C SER A 6 16.64 8.81 2.78
N ALA A 7 16.52 7.70 2.02
CA ALA A 7 15.54 6.65 2.34
C ALA A 7 15.73 6.07 3.75
N ASN A 8 16.98 5.93 4.21
CA ASN A 8 17.32 5.45 5.55
C ASN A 8 16.87 6.39 6.69
N GLU A 9 16.81 7.70 6.46
CA GLU A 9 16.30 8.66 7.45
C GLU A 9 14.78 8.70 7.51
N ILE A 10 14.11 8.27 6.42
CA ILE A 10 12.67 8.29 6.26
C ILE A 10 12.06 6.99 6.77
N LEU A 11 12.58 5.85 6.32
CA LEU A 11 11.95 4.57 6.57
C LEU A 11 12.14 4.14 8.03
N GLY A 12 11.02 3.79 8.68
CA GLY A 12 10.97 3.41 10.08
C GLY A 12 10.88 4.59 11.05
N ASN A 13 10.84 5.82 10.52
CA ASN A 13 10.67 7.01 11.33
C ASN A 13 9.19 7.45 11.35
N PRO A 14 8.52 7.47 12.52
CA PRO A 14 7.11 7.84 12.63
C PRO A 14 6.81 9.29 12.23
N ASP A 15 7.79 10.18 12.20
CA ASP A 15 7.64 11.55 11.67
C ASP A 15 7.42 11.57 10.15
N TYR A 16 7.72 10.46 9.46
CA TYR A 16 7.61 10.32 8.01
C TYR A 16 6.58 9.26 7.61
N ARG A 17 5.32 9.44 8.05
CA ARG A 17 4.26 8.47 7.79
C ARG A 17 4.10 8.18 6.29
N ALA A 18 4.04 6.89 5.99
CA ALA A 18 3.94 6.35 4.65
C ALA A 18 2.48 6.04 4.26
N ILE A 19 2.14 6.15 2.98
CA ILE A 19 0.82 5.75 2.47
C ILE A 19 0.89 5.28 1.01
N SER A 20 0.02 4.36 0.63
CA SER A 20 -0.20 4.02 -0.78
C SER A 20 -1.17 5.00 -1.42
N PHE A 21 -0.84 5.49 -2.62
CA PHE A 21 -1.57 6.59 -3.25
C PHE A 21 -1.87 6.36 -4.73
N GLY A 22 -3.18 6.29 -5.03
CA GLY A 22 -3.75 6.56 -6.35
C GLY A 22 -4.61 7.83 -6.31
N GLY A 23 -4.42 8.70 -7.29
CA GLY A 23 -5.12 9.99 -7.37
C GLY A 23 -6.31 9.97 -8.33
N TYR A 24 -6.73 8.77 -8.77
CA TYR A 24 -7.74 8.64 -9.81
C TYR A 24 -9.13 8.93 -9.24
N ARG A 25 -9.89 9.77 -9.95
CA ARG A 25 -11.26 10.17 -9.55
C ARG A 25 -12.33 9.54 -10.43
N GLY A 26 -11.96 9.09 -11.63
CA GLY A 26 -12.85 8.46 -12.62
C GLY A 26 -12.98 6.95 -12.43
N LYS A 27 -13.79 6.33 -13.29
CA LYS A 27 -14.02 4.87 -13.32
C LYS A 27 -13.00 4.08 -14.14
N ASN A 28 -12.06 4.77 -14.75
CA ASN A 28 -10.96 4.17 -15.49
C ASN A 28 -9.69 5.01 -15.28
N ARG A 29 -8.55 4.41 -15.60
CA ARG A 29 -7.24 5.06 -15.49
C ARG A 29 -6.86 5.86 -16.73
N GLU A 30 -7.61 5.78 -17.83
CA GLU A 30 -7.37 6.64 -19.00
C GLU A 30 -7.64 8.11 -18.64
N GLN A 31 -8.62 8.34 -17.76
CA GLN A 31 -8.89 9.63 -17.13
C GLN A 31 -7.86 9.93 -16.04
N GLN A 32 -6.72 10.46 -16.47
CA GLN A 32 -5.64 10.87 -15.58
C GLN A 32 -6.04 12.12 -14.76
N PRO A 33 -5.76 12.16 -13.44
CA PRO A 33 -5.97 13.36 -12.66
C PRO A 33 -5.01 14.47 -13.09
N THR A 34 -5.49 15.71 -13.06
CA THR A 34 -4.68 16.87 -13.38
C THR A 34 -3.69 17.17 -12.26
N ILE A 35 -2.62 17.91 -12.56
CA ILE A 35 -1.65 18.37 -11.54
C ILE A 35 -2.37 19.16 -10.43
N LYS A 36 -3.36 19.99 -10.77
CA LYS A 36 -4.15 20.74 -9.78
C LYS A 36 -4.89 19.81 -8.82
N GLU A 37 -5.53 18.77 -9.34
CA GLU A 37 -6.24 17.78 -8.51
C GLU A 37 -5.29 16.98 -7.63
N LEU A 38 -4.12 16.59 -8.16
CA LEU A 38 -3.10 15.92 -7.37
C LEU A 38 -2.55 16.82 -6.26
N LYS A 39 -2.45 18.14 -6.48
CA LYS A 39 -2.05 19.10 -5.44
C LYS A 39 -3.09 19.21 -4.31
N GLU A 40 -4.38 19.04 -4.62
CA GLU A 40 -5.42 18.94 -3.59
C GLU A 40 -5.18 17.72 -2.70
N ASP A 41 -5.03 16.55 -3.34
CA ASP A 41 -4.83 15.27 -2.65
C ASP A 41 -3.54 15.29 -1.79
N LEU A 42 -2.45 15.84 -2.33
CA LEU A 42 -1.15 15.99 -1.66
C LEU A 42 -1.21 16.89 -0.42
N LYS A 43 -1.95 18.01 -0.49
CA LYS A 43 -2.14 18.89 0.68
C LYS A 43 -2.95 18.19 1.78
N ILE A 44 -3.98 17.44 1.40
CA ILE A 44 -4.77 16.64 2.34
C ILE A 44 -3.90 15.60 3.03
N MET A 45 -3.11 14.83 2.26
CA MET A 45 -2.19 13.83 2.84
C MET A 45 -1.13 14.48 3.74
N SER A 46 -0.57 15.64 3.35
CA SER A 46 0.37 16.36 4.22
C SER A 46 -0.29 16.82 5.53
N ALA A 47 -1.57 17.21 5.50
CA ALA A 47 -2.33 17.55 6.71
C ALA A 47 -2.61 16.34 7.62
N MET A 48 -2.67 15.13 7.05
CA MET A 48 -2.72 13.86 7.80
C MET A 48 -1.36 13.48 8.42
N GLY A 49 -0.30 14.26 8.19
CA GLY A 49 1.07 13.94 8.61
C GLY A 49 1.80 12.97 7.68
N ILE A 50 1.27 12.66 6.50
CA ILE A 50 1.96 11.83 5.51
C ILE A 50 3.13 12.62 4.92
N LYS A 51 4.29 11.95 4.80
CA LYS A 51 5.51 12.53 4.21
C LYS A 51 6.15 11.67 3.14
N ILE A 52 5.72 10.42 2.98
CA ILE A 52 6.14 9.59 1.85
C ILE A 52 4.95 8.82 1.29
N LEU A 53 4.84 8.78 -0.04
CA LEU A 53 3.79 8.04 -0.73
C LEU A 53 4.37 6.99 -1.68
N ARG A 54 3.60 5.94 -1.96
CA ARG A 54 3.94 4.88 -2.90
C ARG A 54 3.08 4.95 -4.15
N THR A 55 3.70 4.80 -5.32
CA THR A 55 3.06 4.67 -6.63
C THR A 55 3.35 3.29 -7.25
N TYR A 56 2.68 2.95 -8.36
CA TYR A 56 2.59 1.55 -8.82
C TYR A 56 3.17 1.24 -10.21
N ASN A 57 3.07 2.16 -11.17
CA ASN A 57 3.54 1.96 -12.54
C ASN A 57 3.97 3.28 -13.18
N LEU A 58 4.74 3.18 -14.26
CA LEU A 58 5.20 4.28 -15.12
C LEU A 58 4.73 4.11 -16.58
N GLN A 59 3.89 3.13 -16.86
CA GLN A 59 3.10 3.00 -18.09
C GLN A 59 2.19 4.22 -18.29
N LEU A 60 1.56 4.70 -17.22
CA LEU A 60 0.61 5.81 -17.24
C LEU A 60 1.21 7.13 -16.70
N PRO A 61 0.68 8.31 -17.10
CA PRO A 61 1.19 9.61 -16.66
C PRO A 61 1.09 9.90 -15.15
N HIS A 62 0.31 9.15 -14.38
CA HIS A 62 -0.04 9.46 -12.99
C HIS A 62 1.19 9.71 -12.11
N ALA A 63 2.14 8.76 -12.04
CA ALA A 63 3.31 8.90 -11.19
C ALA A 63 4.15 10.14 -11.56
N LEU A 64 4.36 10.41 -12.85
CA LEU A 64 5.06 11.62 -13.31
C LEU A 64 4.29 12.90 -12.91
N ASN A 65 2.95 12.89 -13.02
CA ASN A 65 2.14 14.03 -12.63
C ASN A 65 2.16 14.25 -11.11
N VAL A 66 2.25 13.20 -10.30
CA VAL A 66 2.47 13.29 -8.85
C VAL A 66 3.81 13.95 -8.54
N LEU A 67 4.89 13.53 -9.20
CA LEU A 67 6.21 14.13 -9.03
C LEU A 67 6.23 15.62 -9.39
N LYS A 68 5.57 15.99 -10.50
CA LYS A 68 5.40 17.40 -10.90
C LYS A 68 4.58 18.19 -9.87
N ALA A 69 3.48 17.63 -9.39
CA ALA A 69 2.64 18.26 -8.37
C ALA A 69 3.41 18.52 -7.06
N ILE A 70 4.20 17.55 -6.60
CA ILE A 70 5.07 17.73 -5.42
C ILE A 70 6.10 18.83 -5.68
N ARG A 71 6.77 18.82 -6.83
CA ARG A 71 7.75 19.86 -7.19
C ARG A 71 7.13 21.26 -7.17
N GLU A 72 5.93 21.44 -7.74
CA GLU A 72 5.22 22.72 -7.69
C GLU A 72 4.88 23.13 -6.24
N LEU A 73 4.40 22.21 -5.40
CA LEU A 73 4.11 22.52 -4.00
C LEU A 73 5.35 22.93 -3.21
N LYS A 74 6.50 22.27 -3.45
CA LYS A 74 7.78 22.66 -2.82
C LYS A 74 8.28 24.03 -3.30
N GLN A 75 7.90 24.47 -4.50
CA GLN A 75 8.19 25.81 -5.02
C GLN A 75 7.24 26.87 -4.44
N GLU A 76 5.98 26.51 -4.21
CA GLU A 76 4.97 27.38 -3.59
C GLU A 76 5.22 27.57 -2.08
N ASP A 77 5.65 26.52 -1.39
CA ASP A 77 5.95 26.54 0.04
C ASP A 77 7.25 25.78 0.33
N SER A 78 8.28 26.51 0.75
CA SER A 78 9.58 25.95 1.11
C SER A 78 9.57 24.99 2.31
N ASN A 79 8.49 24.99 3.11
CA ASN A 79 8.29 24.06 4.21
C ASN A 79 7.56 22.78 3.80
N TYR A 80 6.96 22.76 2.60
CA TYR A 80 6.26 21.58 2.09
C TYR A 80 7.25 20.43 1.87
N GLU A 81 6.90 19.25 2.39
CA GLU A 81 7.77 18.09 2.42
C GLU A 81 6.95 16.84 2.10
N MET A 82 7.30 16.18 0.99
CA MET A 82 6.70 14.93 0.52
C MET A 82 7.72 14.18 -0.34
N TYR A 83 7.87 12.89 -0.10
CA TYR A 83 8.76 11.97 -0.79
C TYR A 83 7.98 10.87 -1.50
N VAL A 84 8.65 10.15 -2.42
CA VAL A 84 8.02 9.12 -3.24
C VAL A 84 8.85 7.83 -3.27
N MET A 85 8.16 6.72 -3.04
CA MET A 85 8.52 5.38 -3.49
C MET A 85 7.89 5.13 -4.86
N LEU A 86 8.73 5.06 -5.89
CA LEU A 86 8.32 4.92 -7.27
C LEU A 86 8.20 3.44 -7.65
N GLY A 87 6.98 2.97 -7.90
CA GLY A 87 6.74 1.62 -8.44
C GLY A 87 7.03 1.54 -9.94
N ALA A 88 7.87 0.60 -10.33
CA ALA A 88 8.10 0.17 -11.71
C ALA A 88 7.39 -1.17 -11.90
N TRP A 89 6.33 -1.21 -12.71
CA TRP A 89 5.50 -2.39 -12.88
C TRP A 89 6.22 -3.46 -13.70
N MET A 90 6.21 -4.72 -13.25
CA MET A 90 6.89 -5.83 -13.92
C MET A 90 5.88 -6.86 -14.41
N ASP A 91 5.98 -7.22 -15.68
CA ASP A 91 5.08 -8.14 -16.36
C ASP A 91 5.83 -9.35 -16.91
N CYS A 92 5.18 -10.51 -16.86
CA CYS A 92 5.57 -11.65 -17.69
C CYS A 92 5.19 -11.45 -19.15
N ARG A 93 5.74 -12.29 -20.02
CA ARG A 93 5.44 -12.26 -21.44
C ARG A 93 3.95 -12.51 -21.64
N ALA A 94 3.35 -11.75 -22.55
CA ALA A 94 1.92 -11.82 -22.91
C ALA A 94 0.94 -11.38 -21.80
N ALA A 95 1.41 -10.85 -20.67
CA ALA A 95 0.55 -10.22 -19.67
C ALA A 95 -0.35 -9.14 -20.31
N TRP A 96 -1.62 -9.08 -19.89
CA TRP A 96 -2.63 -8.12 -20.35
C TRP A 96 -2.96 -8.20 -21.85
N THR A 97 -2.63 -9.30 -22.51
CA THR A 97 -2.99 -9.57 -23.92
C THR A 97 -4.08 -10.65 -24.01
N SER A 98 -4.45 -11.01 -25.24
CA SER A 98 -5.34 -12.15 -25.50
C SER A 98 -4.60 -13.50 -25.51
N GLU A 99 -3.27 -13.51 -25.45
CA GLU A 99 -2.45 -14.73 -25.36
C GLU A 99 -2.31 -15.17 -23.91
N GLU A 100 -2.07 -16.47 -23.69
CA GLU A 100 -1.82 -17.01 -22.34
C GLU A 100 -0.51 -16.44 -21.77
N PRO A 101 -0.50 -15.88 -20.55
CA PRO A 101 0.72 -15.39 -19.91
C PRO A 101 1.79 -16.48 -19.77
N ASP A 102 3.03 -16.18 -20.19
CA ASP A 102 4.17 -17.08 -20.06
C ASP A 102 5.06 -16.61 -18.91
N HIS A 103 4.79 -17.14 -17.71
CA HIS A 103 5.45 -16.78 -16.46
C HIS A 103 6.94 -17.15 -16.38
N ASN A 104 7.45 -17.95 -17.34
CA ASN A 104 8.87 -18.27 -17.45
C ASN A 104 9.66 -17.21 -18.23
N ARG A 105 8.97 -16.24 -18.83
CA ARG A 105 9.56 -15.19 -19.65
C ARG A 105 9.01 -13.83 -19.24
N GLU A 106 9.85 -12.81 -19.36
CA GLU A 106 9.43 -11.44 -19.09
C GLU A 106 8.84 -10.74 -20.32
N SER A 107 8.05 -9.69 -20.08
CA SER A 107 7.73 -8.68 -21.09
C SER A 107 8.87 -7.67 -21.20
N GLU A 108 9.92 -8.05 -21.95
CA GLU A 108 11.21 -7.31 -21.95
C GLU A 108 11.06 -5.84 -22.35
N GLU A 109 10.27 -5.52 -23.39
CA GLU A 109 10.04 -4.15 -23.84
C GLU A 109 9.36 -3.30 -22.76
N ASN A 110 8.30 -3.84 -22.15
CA ASN A 110 7.55 -3.16 -21.10
C ASN A 110 8.41 -2.94 -19.85
N ASN A 111 9.05 -4.00 -19.36
CA ASN A 111 9.82 -3.97 -18.12
C ASN A 111 11.04 -3.05 -18.26
N THR A 112 11.71 -3.08 -19.42
CA THR A 112 12.80 -2.15 -19.73
C THR A 112 12.31 -0.70 -19.73
N SER A 113 11.18 -0.41 -20.39
CA SER A 113 10.59 0.94 -20.44
C SER A 113 10.24 1.47 -19.05
N GLU A 114 9.66 0.63 -18.19
CA GLU A 114 9.36 0.94 -16.78
C GLU A 114 10.65 1.32 -16.02
N ILE A 115 11.70 0.51 -16.11
CA ILE A 115 12.97 0.77 -15.41
C ILE A 115 13.68 2.02 -15.93
N GLU A 116 13.74 2.23 -17.24
CA GLU A 116 14.34 3.44 -17.83
C GLU A 116 13.62 4.71 -17.38
N LYS A 117 12.28 4.68 -17.32
CA LYS A 117 11.49 5.78 -16.76
C LYS A 117 11.79 5.98 -15.28
N ALA A 118 11.90 4.91 -14.49
CA ALA A 118 12.18 5.00 -13.07
C ALA A 118 13.52 5.68 -12.80
N VAL A 119 14.58 5.28 -13.52
CA VAL A 119 15.91 5.89 -13.43
C VAL A 119 15.86 7.36 -13.80
N ARG A 120 15.21 7.71 -14.92
CA ARG A 120 15.09 9.10 -15.37
C ARG A 120 14.35 9.96 -14.34
N TYR A 121 13.22 9.49 -13.82
CA TYR A 121 12.44 10.24 -12.83
C TYR A 121 13.17 10.35 -11.49
N ALA A 122 13.86 9.31 -11.04
CA ALA A 122 14.66 9.37 -9.82
C ALA A 122 15.80 10.40 -9.91
N ASN A 123 16.43 10.53 -11.08
CA ASN A 123 17.46 11.55 -11.30
C ASN A 123 16.86 12.96 -11.44
N GLU A 124 15.78 13.13 -12.19
CA GLU A 124 15.15 14.42 -12.41
C GLU A 124 14.52 14.99 -11.12
N PHE A 125 13.91 14.12 -10.31
CA PHE A 125 13.21 14.47 -9.07
C PHE A 125 13.95 13.93 -7.84
N SER A 126 15.28 14.04 -7.81
CA SER A 126 16.15 13.43 -6.78
C SER A 126 15.92 13.93 -5.34
N ASP A 127 15.31 15.11 -5.18
CA ASP A 127 14.88 15.64 -3.89
C ASP A 127 13.52 15.11 -3.41
N ILE A 128 12.83 14.30 -4.24
CA ILE A 128 11.50 13.75 -4.00
C ILE A 128 11.53 12.21 -4.04
N VAL A 129 12.10 11.61 -5.09
CA VAL A 129 12.17 10.15 -5.25
C VAL A 129 13.29 9.59 -4.38
N LYS A 130 12.92 8.70 -3.45
CA LYS A 130 13.85 8.08 -2.50
C LYS A 130 13.98 6.58 -2.67
N ILE A 131 12.97 5.96 -3.27
CA ILE A 131 12.91 4.51 -3.42
C ILE A 131 12.43 4.18 -4.83
N ILE A 132 13.03 3.17 -5.46
CA ILE A 132 12.48 2.50 -6.65
C ILE A 132 12.08 1.08 -6.24
N SER A 133 10.81 0.73 -6.48
CA SER A 133 10.27 -0.62 -6.28
C SER A 133 10.15 -1.34 -7.61
N VAL A 134 10.93 -2.40 -7.80
CA VAL A 134 10.90 -3.26 -8.98
C VAL A 134 9.80 -4.30 -8.79
N GLY A 135 8.63 -4.05 -9.38
CA GLY A 135 7.45 -4.90 -9.25
C GLY A 135 6.53 -4.52 -8.07
N ASN A 136 5.27 -4.93 -8.22
CA ASN A 136 4.22 -4.92 -7.22
C ASN A 136 3.51 -6.27 -7.28
N GLU A 137 3.64 -7.11 -6.25
CA GLU A 137 3.08 -8.48 -6.27
C GLU A 137 3.41 -9.24 -7.56
N ALA A 138 4.62 -8.98 -8.08
CA ALA A 138 5.04 -9.48 -9.37
C ALA A 138 5.59 -10.91 -9.26
N MET A 139 5.87 -11.43 -8.07
CA MET A 139 6.38 -12.79 -7.88
C MET A 139 5.32 -13.75 -7.33
N VAL A 140 4.18 -13.22 -6.86
CA VAL A 140 3.19 -14.03 -6.17
C VAL A 140 2.40 -14.89 -7.15
N HIS A 141 2.33 -16.21 -6.92
CA HIS A 141 1.83 -17.17 -7.91
C HIS A 141 0.34 -17.02 -8.27
N TRP A 142 -0.46 -16.41 -7.38
CA TRP A 142 -1.88 -16.13 -7.66
C TRP A 142 -2.12 -14.85 -8.45
N ALA A 143 -1.09 -14.03 -8.72
CA ALA A 143 -1.16 -12.92 -9.66
C ALA A 143 -1.04 -13.44 -11.12
N SER A 144 -1.89 -14.40 -11.47
CA SER A 144 -1.82 -15.22 -12.71
C SER A 144 -1.91 -14.41 -14.00
N SER A 145 -2.33 -13.15 -13.96
CA SER A 145 -2.35 -12.29 -15.15
C SER A 145 -0.96 -11.76 -15.53
N TYR A 146 0.02 -11.74 -14.62
CA TYR A 146 1.29 -11.05 -14.88
C TYR A 146 2.52 -11.51 -14.11
N PHE A 147 2.41 -12.41 -13.12
CA PHE A 147 3.55 -12.74 -12.26
C PHE A 147 4.77 -13.26 -13.06
N VAL A 148 5.96 -12.95 -12.59
CA VAL A 148 7.26 -13.33 -13.14
C VAL A 148 8.03 -14.19 -12.14
N HIS A 149 8.93 -15.02 -12.66
CA HIS A 149 9.92 -15.68 -11.83
C HIS A 149 10.85 -14.67 -11.11
N PRO A 150 11.31 -14.92 -9.87
CA PRO A 150 12.17 -13.98 -9.11
C PRO A 150 13.45 -13.54 -9.84
N SER A 151 13.96 -14.36 -10.77
CA SER A 151 15.11 -14.02 -11.61
C SER A 151 14.90 -12.74 -12.44
N VAL A 152 13.66 -12.42 -12.84
CA VAL A 152 13.32 -11.20 -13.58
C VAL A 152 13.46 -9.98 -12.67
N ILE A 153 12.95 -10.06 -11.44
CA ILE A 153 13.08 -8.98 -10.45
C ILE A 153 14.55 -8.77 -10.09
N LEU A 154 15.28 -9.86 -9.83
CA LEU A 154 16.70 -9.85 -9.53
C LEU A 154 17.53 -9.18 -10.64
N LYS A 155 17.22 -9.45 -11.92
CA LYS A 155 17.87 -8.81 -13.09
C LYS A 155 17.81 -7.29 -12.98
N TYR A 156 16.62 -6.73 -12.77
CA TYR A 156 16.44 -5.27 -12.74
C TYR A 156 16.92 -4.63 -11.43
N VAL A 157 16.79 -5.31 -10.28
CA VAL A 157 17.40 -4.86 -9.03
C VAL A 157 18.91 -4.74 -9.18
N ASN A 158 19.58 -5.78 -9.70
CA ASN A 158 21.03 -5.75 -9.94
C ASN A 158 21.43 -4.67 -10.95
N TYR A 159 20.64 -4.47 -12.00
CA TYR A 159 20.86 -3.38 -12.95
C TYR A 159 20.82 -2.00 -12.27
N LEU A 160 19.82 -1.74 -11.43
CA LEU A 160 19.71 -0.47 -10.69
C LEU A 160 20.85 -0.28 -9.68
N GLN A 161 21.24 -1.35 -8.97
CA GLN A 161 22.41 -1.31 -8.08
C GLN A 161 23.71 -1.03 -8.86
N GLU A 162 23.85 -1.55 -10.08
CA GLU A 162 24.97 -1.23 -10.95
C GLU A 162 24.98 0.24 -11.36
N LEU A 163 23.82 0.80 -11.73
CA LEU A 163 23.71 2.22 -12.05
C LEU A 163 24.11 3.11 -10.86
N LYS A 164 23.79 2.71 -9.62
CA LYS A 164 24.28 3.38 -8.40
C LYS A 164 25.80 3.33 -8.30
N ARG A 165 26.40 2.16 -8.49
CA ARG A 165 27.87 1.97 -8.47
C ARG A 165 28.59 2.80 -9.54
N MET A 166 27.98 2.95 -10.71
CA MET A 166 28.50 3.76 -11.81
C MET A 166 28.25 5.27 -11.66
N GLY A 167 27.52 5.71 -10.63
CA GLY A 167 27.13 7.11 -10.45
C GLY A 167 26.08 7.62 -11.45
N LYS A 168 25.37 6.72 -12.13
CA LYS A 168 24.28 7.03 -13.07
C LYS A 168 22.90 7.12 -12.39
N LEU A 169 22.81 6.60 -11.17
CA LEU A 169 21.69 6.76 -10.25
C LEU A 169 22.28 7.17 -8.89
N SER A 170 21.62 8.07 -8.16
CA SER A 170 22.10 8.49 -6.85
C SER A 170 22.24 7.29 -5.91
N SER A 171 23.35 7.22 -5.17
CA SER A 171 23.57 6.21 -4.13
C SER A 171 22.53 6.26 -3.01
N ASP A 172 21.87 7.41 -2.83
CA ASP A 172 20.86 7.63 -1.80
C ASP A 172 19.47 7.08 -2.17
N VAL A 173 19.27 6.65 -3.42
CA VAL A 173 18.05 5.98 -3.85
C VAL A 173 18.12 4.51 -3.44
N TRP A 174 17.19 4.08 -2.60
CA TRP A 174 17.05 2.68 -2.23
C TRP A 174 16.27 1.89 -3.26
N ILE A 175 16.67 0.64 -3.48
CA ILE A 175 16.08 -0.30 -4.42
C ILE A 175 15.42 -1.42 -3.64
N THR A 176 14.17 -1.73 -3.96
CA THR A 176 13.41 -2.84 -3.36
C THR A 176 12.55 -3.55 -4.40
N SER A 177 11.82 -4.56 -3.98
CA SER A 177 10.61 -5.07 -4.64
C SER A 177 9.50 -5.14 -3.59
N SER A 178 8.27 -4.81 -3.98
CA SER A 178 7.13 -4.76 -3.05
C SER A 178 6.17 -5.88 -3.36
N ASP A 179 6.13 -6.90 -2.51
CA ASP A 179 5.49 -8.17 -2.83
C ASP A 179 4.87 -8.82 -1.59
N ASN A 180 4.01 -9.80 -1.82
CA ASN A 180 3.33 -10.56 -0.77
C ASN A 180 4.33 -11.23 0.19
N PHE A 181 3.94 -11.40 1.46
CA PHE A 181 4.74 -12.11 2.47
C PHE A 181 5.21 -13.50 1.99
N ALA A 182 4.37 -14.23 1.24
CA ALA A 182 4.73 -15.54 0.71
C ALA A 182 5.87 -15.45 -0.31
N SER A 183 5.82 -14.47 -1.23
CA SER A 183 6.86 -14.21 -2.22
C SER A 183 8.22 -13.87 -1.62
N TRP A 184 8.22 -13.31 -0.40
CA TRP A 184 9.43 -13.04 0.37
C TRP A 184 9.85 -14.19 1.29
N GLY A 185 9.32 -15.40 1.05
CA GLY A 185 9.69 -16.63 1.73
C GLY A 185 9.01 -16.84 3.09
N GLY A 186 8.11 -15.94 3.51
CA GLY A 186 7.34 -16.09 4.74
C GLY A 186 6.14 -17.04 4.65
N GLY A 187 5.96 -17.71 3.51
CA GLY A 187 4.86 -18.63 3.23
C GLY A 187 5.34 -20.04 2.88
N GLU A 188 4.85 -20.60 1.78
CA GLU A 188 5.17 -21.95 1.32
C GLU A 188 6.62 -22.08 0.83
N GLU A 189 7.23 -23.25 1.02
CA GLU A 189 8.60 -23.57 0.55
C GLU A 189 8.74 -23.49 -0.98
N SER A 190 7.63 -23.50 -1.73
CA SER A 190 7.64 -23.35 -3.19
C SER A 190 8.24 -22.02 -3.67
N TYR A 191 8.29 -21.00 -2.81
CA TYR A 191 8.95 -19.72 -3.07
C TYR A 191 10.44 -19.72 -2.71
N HIS A 192 10.96 -20.73 -2.00
CA HIS A 192 12.34 -20.78 -1.49
C HIS A 192 13.33 -21.17 -2.59
N LEU A 193 13.47 -20.28 -3.58
CA LEU A 193 14.34 -20.43 -4.73
C LEU A 193 15.67 -19.72 -4.49
N LYS A 194 16.75 -20.19 -5.13
CA LYS A 194 18.07 -19.56 -5.04
C LYS A 194 18.03 -18.10 -5.48
N GLU A 195 17.25 -17.79 -6.51
CA GLU A 195 17.08 -16.43 -7.03
C GLU A 195 16.36 -15.51 -6.05
N LEU A 196 15.50 -16.05 -5.17
CA LEU A 196 14.92 -15.27 -4.08
C LEU A 196 15.98 -14.92 -3.03
N GLU A 197 16.86 -15.86 -2.66
CA GLU A 197 17.95 -15.59 -1.71
C GLU A 197 18.92 -14.52 -2.27
N GLU A 198 19.26 -14.63 -3.56
CA GLU A 198 20.08 -13.63 -4.26
C GLU A 198 19.37 -12.27 -4.32
N LEU A 199 18.05 -12.24 -4.52
CA LEU A 199 17.24 -11.01 -4.49
C LEU A 199 17.21 -10.37 -3.10
N VAL A 200 17.01 -11.16 -2.04
CA VAL A 200 17.08 -10.71 -0.64
C VAL A 200 18.43 -10.05 -0.36
N ALA A 201 19.52 -10.62 -0.86
CA ALA A 201 20.85 -10.03 -0.71
C ALA A 201 20.98 -8.69 -1.47
N ALA A 202 20.43 -8.60 -2.69
CA ALA A 202 20.62 -7.48 -3.61
C ALA A 202 19.80 -6.22 -3.32
N VAL A 203 18.58 -6.33 -2.77
CA VAL A 203 17.74 -5.17 -2.43
C VAL A 203 18.33 -4.37 -1.26
N ASP A 204 18.07 -3.06 -1.17
CA ASP A 204 18.48 -2.28 0.01
C ASP A 204 17.61 -2.63 1.25
N TYR A 205 16.33 -2.94 1.03
CA TYR A 205 15.39 -3.43 2.05
C TYR A 205 14.28 -4.29 1.43
N VAL A 206 13.58 -5.06 2.25
CA VAL A 206 12.40 -5.86 1.84
C VAL A 206 11.10 -5.08 2.09
N SER A 207 10.28 -4.93 1.06
CA SER A 207 8.95 -4.34 1.14
C SER A 207 7.91 -5.45 1.06
N THR A 208 7.31 -5.83 2.20
CA THR A 208 6.39 -6.97 2.28
C THR A 208 4.94 -6.55 2.41
N HIS A 209 4.02 -7.29 1.80
CA HIS A 209 2.58 -7.07 1.92
C HIS A 209 1.93 -8.14 2.79
N THR A 210 0.92 -7.73 3.55
CA THR A 210 0.07 -8.61 4.35
C THR A 210 -1.37 -8.10 4.31
N TYR A 211 -2.33 -8.99 4.09
CA TYR A 211 -3.75 -8.64 3.99
C TYR A 211 -4.64 -9.59 4.80
N PRO A 212 -4.67 -9.45 6.14
CA PRO A 212 -5.65 -10.13 6.98
C PRO A 212 -7.08 -9.89 6.48
N PHE A 213 -7.37 -8.72 5.90
CA PHE A 213 -8.66 -8.40 5.30
C PHE A 213 -9.14 -9.47 4.30
N HIS A 214 -8.32 -9.81 3.28
CA HIS A 214 -8.70 -10.82 2.30
C HIS A 214 -8.72 -12.22 2.92
N ASP A 215 -7.81 -12.50 3.86
CA ASP A 215 -7.75 -13.77 4.57
C ASP A 215 -8.93 -14.00 5.53
N THR A 216 -9.74 -12.99 5.85
CA THR A 216 -11.05 -13.21 6.50
C THR A 216 -11.98 -14.13 5.70
N HIS A 217 -11.72 -14.27 4.40
CA HIS A 217 -12.37 -15.24 3.53
C HIS A 217 -11.46 -16.44 3.21
N TYR A 218 -10.26 -16.19 2.68
CA TYR A 218 -9.39 -17.24 2.15
C TYR A 218 -8.67 -18.08 3.22
N ASN A 219 -8.43 -17.51 4.41
CA ASN A 219 -7.81 -18.19 5.55
C ASN A 219 -8.44 -17.75 6.90
N ARG A 220 -9.75 -17.98 6.99
CA ARG A 220 -10.64 -17.37 8.01
C ARG A 220 -10.46 -17.82 9.46
N GLN A 221 -9.51 -18.70 9.76
CA GLN A 221 -9.38 -19.31 11.10
C GLN A 221 -9.11 -18.28 12.21
N PHE A 222 -8.32 -17.24 11.92
CA PHE A 222 -8.05 -16.17 12.89
C PHE A 222 -9.25 -15.20 13.05
N TRP A 223 -10.16 -15.17 12.08
CA TRP A 223 -11.23 -14.18 11.99
C TRP A 223 -12.51 -14.63 12.69
N GLU A 224 -12.95 -15.86 12.44
CA GLU A 224 -14.18 -16.41 13.03
C GLU A 224 -14.13 -16.37 14.56
N SER A 225 -15.23 -16.03 15.22
CA SER A 225 -15.31 -16.00 16.68
C SER A 225 -15.14 -17.42 17.25
N PRO A 226 -14.12 -17.69 18.08
CA PRO A 226 -14.01 -18.93 18.83
C PRO A 226 -15.27 -19.20 19.66
N ILE A 227 -15.52 -20.47 19.98
CA ILE A 227 -16.74 -20.90 20.70
C ILE A 227 -16.85 -20.18 22.05
N GLU A 228 -15.73 -20.05 22.76
CA GLU A 228 -15.67 -19.39 24.07
C GLU A 228 -16.03 -17.90 23.99
N GLU A 229 -15.68 -17.22 22.90
CA GLU A 229 -16.03 -15.81 22.67
C GLU A 229 -17.49 -15.65 22.23
N ALA A 230 -18.01 -16.61 21.46
CA ALA A 230 -19.31 -16.52 20.82
C ALA A 230 -20.50 -16.62 21.81
N ASP A 231 -20.31 -17.29 22.95
CA ASP A 231 -21.39 -17.55 23.92
C ASP A 231 -21.29 -16.68 25.19
N GLY A 232 -20.18 -15.96 25.38
CA GLY A 232 -19.91 -15.15 26.59
C GLY A 232 -19.83 -13.64 26.40
N TYR A 233 -19.73 -13.13 25.17
CA TYR A 233 -19.42 -11.72 24.88
C TYR A 233 -20.44 -11.02 24.00
N SER A 234 -20.48 -9.69 24.08
CA SER A 234 -21.29 -8.87 23.19
C SER A 234 -20.76 -8.89 21.76
N ASP A 235 -21.60 -8.57 20.77
CA ASP A 235 -21.14 -8.44 19.38
C ASP A 235 -20.04 -7.40 19.21
N HIS A 236 -20.07 -6.34 20.00
CA HIS A 236 -19.03 -5.32 20.00
C HIS A 236 -17.67 -5.87 20.49
N ASP A 237 -17.66 -6.59 21.61
CA ASP A 237 -16.44 -7.19 22.15
C ASP A 237 -15.86 -8.23 21.17
N ARG A 238 -16.73 -9.00 20.51
CA ARG A 238 -16.34 -9.96 19.46
C ARG A 238 -15.69 -9.28 18.26
N VAL A 239 -16.13 -8.07 17.89
CA VAL A 239 -15.47 -7.26 16.86
C VAL A 239 -14.08 -6.83 17.31
N LEU A 240 -13.96 -6.29 18.53
CA LEU A 240 -12.67 -5.85 19.08
C LEU A 240 -11.64 -6.99 19.12
N MET A 241 -12.04 -8.15 19.65
CA MET A 241 -11.17 -9.34 19.72
C MET A 241 -10.77 -9.84 18.33
N ALA A 242 -11.69 -9.84 17.36
CA ALA A 242 -11.38 -10.25 16.00
C ALA A 242 -10.41 -9.28 15.29
N MET A 243 -10.55 -7.98 15.51
CA MET A 243 -9.61 -6.99 14.96
C MET A 243 -8.22 -7.10 15.61
N GLN A 244 -8.15 -7.42 16.90
CA GLN A 244 -6.88 -7.72 17.57
C GLN A 244 -6.20 -8.95 16.95
N ARG A 245 -6.95 -10.04 16.72
CA ARG A 245 -6.42 -11.23 16.05
C ARG A 245 -5.96 -10.92 14.62
N ALA A 246 -6.67 -10.07 13.89
CA ALA A 246 -6.27 -9.64 12.55
C ALA A 246 -4.93 -8.89 12.55
N ALA A 247 -4.70 -8.00 13.53
CA ALA A 247 -3.41 -7.33 13.68
C ALA A 247 -2.29 -8.33 14.03
N PHE A 248 -2.53 -9.27 14.94
CA PHE A 248 -1.57 -10.33 15.27
C PHE A 248 -1.28 -11.26 14.08
N TYR A 249 -2.27 -11.48 13.22
CA TYR A 249 -2.10 -12.26 12.00
C TYR A 249 -1.14 -11.57 11.01
N ALA A 250 -1.29 -10.25 10.80
CA ALA A 250 -0.34 -9.45 10.01
C ALA A 250 1.07 -9.48 10.59
N GLN A 251 1.20 -9.31 11.91
CA GLN A 251 2.47 -9.40 12.62
C GLN A 251 3.13 -10.78 12.45
N GLY A 252 2.34 -11.85 12.52
CA GLY A 252 2.82 -13.22 12.29
C GLY A 252 3.37 -13.41 10.87
N GLN A 253 2.66 -12.93 9.84
CA GLN A 253 3.14 -12.99 8.45
C GLN A 253 4.44 -12.19 8.27
N TYR A 254 4.55 -11.01 8.90
CA TYR A 254 5.77 -10.22 8.91
C TYR A 254 6.94 -10.95 9.59
N GLU A 255 6.73 -11.55 10.76
CA GLU A 255 7.78 -12.27 11.48
C GLU A 255 8.23 -13.54 10.74
N SER A 256 7.35 -14.19 9.97
CA SER A 256 7.74 -15.28 9.07
C SER A 256 8.70 -14.80 7.97
N VAL A 257 8.38 -13.67 7.32
CA VAL A 257 9.29 -13.04 6.34
C VAL A 257 10.61 -12.67 6.99
N LYS A 258 10.57 -12.02 8.16
CA LYS A 258 11.76 -11.62 8.91
C LYS A 258 12.66 -12.80 9.26
N THR A 259 12.08 -13.91 9.70
CA THR A 259 12.82 -15.14 10.00
C THR A 259 13.55 -15.66 8.77
N TYR A 260 12.88 -15.76 7.62
CA TYR A 260 13.50 -16.23 6.38
C TYR A 260 14.58 -15.24 5.88
N VAL A 261 14.23 -13.97 5.77
CA VAL A 261 15.10 -12.89 5.27
C VAL A 261 16.35 -12.73 6.14
N HIS A 262 16.23 -12.77 7.47
CA HIS A 262 17.38 -12.65 8.38
C HIS A 262 18.23 -13.92 8.43
N GLY A 263 17.68 -15.09 8.06
CA GLY A 263 18.47 -16.29 7.80
C GLY A 263 19.47 -16.12 6.65
N ILE A 264 19.15 -15.26 5.67
CA ILE A 264 19.99 -14.96 4.50
C ILE A 264 20.84 -13.71 4.73
N ALA A 265 20.22 -12.63 5.24
CA ALA A 265 20.83 -11.32 5.46
C ALA A 265 20.44 -10.77 6.85
N PRO A 266 21.23 -11.07 7.91
CA PRO A 266 20.85 -10.88 9.33
C PRO A 266 20.44 -9.48 9.79
N ASN A 267 20.63 -8.43 8.98
CA ASN A 267 20.30 -7.05 9.31
C ASN A 267 19.50 -6.34 8.20
N LYS A 268 18.93 -7.10 7.25
CA LYS A 268 18.15 -6.51 6.15
C LYS A 268 16.93 -5.80 6.73
N PRO A 269 16.72 -4.49 6.48
CA PRO A 269 15.51 -3.81 6.92
C PRO A 269 14.29 -4.39 6.20
N ILE A 270 13.16 -4.46 6.91
CA ILE A 270 11.89 -4.98 6.40
C ILE A 270 10.81 -3.97 6.76
N HIS A 271 10.00 -3.59 5.78
CA HIS A 271 8.92 -2.64 5.96
C HIS A 271 7.62 -3.17 5.34
N ILE A 272 6.49 -2.66 5.82
CA ILE A 272 5.17 -2.98 5.27
C ILE A 272 4.93 -2.13 4.03
N GLY A 273 5.12 -2.75 2.86
CA GLY A 273 4.90 -2.14 1.56
C GLY A 273 3.43 -1.97 1.20
N GLU A 274 2.58 -2.83 1.76
CA GLU A 274 1.14 -2.71 1.60
C GLU A 274 0.37 -3.50 2.65
N THR A 275 -0.69 -2.89 3.16
CA THR A 275 -1.74 -3.55 3.94
C THR A 275 -2.92 -2.61 4.06
N GLY A 276 -4.13 -3.12 4.17
CA GLY A 276 -5.32 -2.28 4.20
C GLY A 276 -6.54 -3.04 4.68
N TRP A 277 -7.60 -2.29 4.95
CA TRP A 277 -8.90 -2.83 5.32
C TRP A 277 -10.02 -2.04 4.66
N SER A 278 -10.80 -2.68 3.80
CA SER A 278 -11.86 -2.01 3.07
C SER A 278 -13.04 -1.68 3.97
N SER A 279 -13.67 -0.52 3.77
CA SER A 279 -14.84 -0.09 4.55
C SER A 279 -16.17 -0.62 4.01
N LYS A 280 -16.20 -1.21 2.82
CA LYS A 280 -17.44 -1.69 2.18
C LYS A 280 -17.16 -2.89 1.29
N SER A 281 -18.09 -3.84 1.23
CA SER A 281 -18.06 -4.90 0.22
C SER A 281 -19.46 -5.48 0.01
N ILE A 282 -19.86 -5.70 -1.23
CA ILE A 282 -21.07 -6.44 -1.59
C ILE A 282 -20.83 -7.96 -1.69
N GLY A 283 -19.55 -8.37 -1.74
CA GLY A 283 -19.12 -9.75 -2.02
C GLY A 283 -18.66 -10.52 -0.76
N LEU A 284 -17.51 -11.18 -0.90
CA LEU A 284 -16.95 -12.15 0.05
C LEU A 284 -16.67 -11.58 1.45
N TYR A 285 -16.50 -10.27 1.55
CA TYR A 285 -16.06 -9.61 2.79
C TYR A 285 -17.18 -8.86 3.51
N GLY A 286 -18.35 -8.71 2.87
CA GLY A 286 -19.50 -7.99 3.42
C GLY A 286 -20.48 -8.87 4.18
N ASN A 287 -21.74 -8.41 4.23
CA ASN A 287 -22.82 -9.07 4.99
C ASN A 287 -23.22 -10.46 4.47
N ASN A 288 -22.86 -10.79 3.24
CA ASN A 288 -23.08 -12.12 2.67
C ASN A 288 -21.88 -13.07 2.90
N GLY A 289 -20.81 -12.55 3.51
CA GLY A 289 -19.48 -13.14 3.52
C GLY A 289 -18.87 -13.20 4.91
N SER A 290 -17.68 -12.61 5.08
CA SER A 290 -16.93 -12.64 6.34
C SER A 290 -17.40 -11.60 7.37
N PHE A 291 -18.25 -10.63 7.02
CA PHE A 291 -18.60 -9.47 7.87
C PHE A 291 -17.38 -8.63 8.28
N ALA A 292 -16.38 -8.54 7.40
CA ALA A 292 -15.15 -7.78 7.64
C ALA A 292 -15.30 -6.29 7.36
N THR A 293 -16.18 -5.88 6.44
CA THR A 293 -16.19 -4.49 5.96
C THR A 293 -17.14 -3.56 6.71
N ASP A 294 -16.56 -2.56 7.37
CA ASP A 294 -17.21 -1.33 7.82
C ASP A 294 -16.14 -0.31 8.22
N GLN A 295 -16.54 0.96 8.43
CA GLN A 295 -15.59 2.02 8.80
C GLN A 295 -15.01 1.84 10.21
N TYR A 296 -15.70 1.13 11.11
CA TYR A 296 -15.21 0.88 12.46
C TYR A 296 -14.02 -0.08 12.44
N LYS A 297 -14.16 -1.23 11.78
CA LYS A 297 -13.10 -2.21 11.59
C LYS A 297 -11.93 -1.66 10.79
N GLN A 298 -12.20 -0.86 9.75
CA GLN A 298 -11.13 -0.14 9.03
C GLN A 298 -10.31 0.74 9.97
N ALA A 299 -10.97 1.53 10.84
CA ALA A 299 -10.29 2.39 11.80
C ALA A 299 -9.49 1.60 12.84
N LEU A 300 -10.06 0.52 13.38
CA LEU A 300 -9.37 -0.36 14.33
C LEU A 300 -8.11 -0.97 13.71
N TYR A 301 -8.20 -1.45 12.47
CA TYR A 301 -7.04 -2.00 11.77
C TYR A 301 -5.99 -0.93 11.45
N TYR A 302 -6.42 0.23 10.94
CA TYR A 302 -5.54 1.35 10.67
C TYR A 302 -4.76 1.78 11.92
N ALA A 303 -5.46 1.95 13.05
CA ALA A 303 -4.84 2.31 14.32
C ALA A 303 -3.86 1.25 14.82
N ALA A 304 -4.26 -0.03 14.83
CA ALA A 304 -3.40 -1.13 15.28
C ALA A 304 -2.12 -1.26 14.43
N MET A 305 -2.24 -1.11 13.11
CA MET A 305 -1.08 -1.13 12.21
C MET A 305 -0.16 0.05 12.44
N ARG A 306 -0.70 1.27 12.62
CA ARG A 306 0.11 2.46 12.94
C ARG A 306 0.83 2.32 14.27
N GLU A 307 0.11 1.93 15.32
CA GLU A 307 0.69 1.76 16.65
C GLU A 307 1.84 0.73 16.64
N TRP A 308 1.60 -0.45 16.06
CA TRP A 308 2.64 -1.47 15.95
C TRP A 308 3.84 -0.99 15.15
N THR A 309 3.62 -0.45 13.95
CA THR A 309 4.72 -0.10 13.05
C THR A 309 5.51 1.12 13.52
N ASP A 310 4.85 2.11 14.15
CA ASP A 310 5.52 3.25 14.78
C ASP A 310 6.40 2.77 15.96
N ALA A 311 5.92 1.82 16.77
CA ALA A 311 6.66 1.29 17.93
C ALA A 311 7.90 0.45 17.53
N GLU A 312 7.81 -0.32 16.45
CA GLU A 312 8.88 -1.22 15.98
C GLU A 312 9.82 -0.56 14.96
N GLY A 313 9.62 0.73 14.64
CA GLY A 313 10.44 1.43 13.64
C GLY A 313 10.26 0.86 12.23
N ILE A 314 9.01 0.54 11.87
CA ILE A 314 8.62 -0.04 10.59
C ILE A 314 7.82 1.00 9.80
N SER A 315 8.17 1.25 8.54
CA SER A 315 7.27 2.03 7.67
C SER A 315 6.07 1.18 7.26
N CYS A 316 4.88 1.78 7.30
CA CYS A 316 3.66 1.17 6.77
C CYS A 316 3.06 2.03 5.66
N PHE A 317 3.21 1.59 4.41
CA PHE A 317 2.52 2.14 3.25
C PHE A 317 1.07 1.63 3.24
N TYR A 318 0.27 2.15 4.17
CA TYR A 318 -1.13 1.73 4.34
C TYR A 318 -1.95 1.99 3.07
N PHE A 319 -2.76 1.01 2.71
CA PHE A 319 -3.63 1.01 1.55
C PHE A 319 -5.09 1.31 1.97
N GLU A 320 -5.66 2.46 1.64
CA GLU A 320 -5.08 3.56 0.82
C GLU A 320 -5.56 4.96 1.24
N ALA A 321 -5.01 6.00 0.60
CA ALA A 321 -5.36 7.38 0.93
C ALA A 321 -6.82 7.75 0.57
N PHE A 322 -7.25 7.42 -0.65
CA PHE A 322 -8.56 7.79 -1.19
C PHE A 322 -9.22 6.61 -1.88
N ASP A 323 -10.55 6.52 -1.81
CA ASP A 323 -11.29 5.51 -2.55
C ASP A 323 -11.09 5.66 -4.06
N GLU A 324 -10.91 4.54 -4.76
CA GLU A 324 -10.60 4.49 -6.18
C GLU A 324 -11.60 3.59 -6.96
N GLN A 325 -12.69 4.16 -7.47
CA GLN A 325 -13.77 3.43 -8.16
C GLN A 325 -13.40 2.74 -9.49
N TRP A 326 -12.16 2.90 -9.98
CA TRP A 326 -11.72 2.24 -11.21
C TRP A 326 -11.27 0.78 -10.97
N LYS A 327 -10.96 0.40 -9.72
CA LYS A 327 -10.41 -0.92 -9.40
C LYS A 327 -11.42 -2.06 -9.61
N ASP A 328 -12.71 -1.80 -9.33
CA ASP A 328 -13.82 -2.67 -9.71
C ASP A 328 -14.96 -1.82 -10.32
N SER A 329 -14.75 -1.35 -11.55
CA SER A 329 -15.66 -0.41 -12.21
C SER A 329 -17.08 -0.97 -12.45
N ASN A 330 -17.22 -2.29 -12.46
CA ASN A 330 -18.48 -2.99 -12.71
C ASN A 330 -19.29 -3.22 -11.42
N HIS A 331 -18.63 -3.20 -10.26
CA HIS A 331 -19.29 -3.33 -8.96
C HIS A 331 -18.91 -2.13 -8.09
N PRO A 332 -19.68 -1.04 -8.12
CA PRO A 332 -19.39 0.16 -7.32
C PRO A 332 -19.22 -0.12 -5.82
N ASP A 333 -19.85 -1.17 -5.30
CA ASP A 333 -19.76 -1.61 -3.91
C ASP A 333 -18.80 -2.80 -3.69
N GLY A 334 -17.97 -3.13 -4.69
CA GLY A 334 -16.87 -4.09 -4.57
C GLY A 334 -15.75 -3.55 -3.68
N SER A 335 -15.12 -4.41 -2.86
CA SER A 335 -14.19 -3.98 -1.80
C SER A 335 -13.03 -3.14 -2.27
N GLU A 336 -12.52 -3.44 -3.48
CA GLU A 336 -11.38 -2.76 -4.06
C GLU A 336 -11.61 -1.25 -4.22
N ASN A 337 -12.86 -0.82 -4.41
CA ASN A 337 -13.19 0.60 -4.54
C ASN A 337 -13.23 1.37 -3.20
N HIS A 338 -13.09 0.70 -2.05
CA HIS A 338 -13.43 1.25 -0.72
C HIS A 338 -12.31 1.14 0.33
N PHE A 339 -11.05 1.00 -0.09
CA PHE A 339 -9.90 0.95 0.83
C PHE A 339 -9.45 2.32 1.35
N GLY A 340 -9.88 3.41 0.71
CA GLY A 340 -9.48 4.76 1.05
C GLY A 340 -9.87 5.15 2.48
N LEU A 341 -9.04 5.98 3.11
CA LEU A 341 -9.39 6.66 4.36
C LEU A 341 -10.32 7.87 4.12
N ILE A 342 -10.32 8.41 2.90
CA ILE A 342 -11.22 9.46 2.43
C ILE A 342 -12.01 8.97 1.21
N ALA A 343 -13.32 9.09 1.25
CA ALA A 343 -14.21 8.69 0.17
C ALA A 343 -14.13 9.62 -1.06
N LEU A 344 -14.70 9.17 -2.19
CA LEU A 344 -14.72 9.91 -3.46
C LEU A 344 -15.42 11.28 -3.37
N ASP A 345 -16.36 11.43 -2.45
CA ASP A 345 -17.11 12.66 -2.19
C ASP A 345 -16.42 13.58 -1.17
N GLY A 346 -15.23 13.23 -0.70
CA GLY A 346 -14.47 14.02 0.28
C GLY A 346 -14.83 13.70 1.73
N GLN A 347 -15.69 12.71 1.99
CA GLN A 347 -15.94 12.29 3.37
C GLN A 347 -14.74 11.55 3.97
N ALA A 348 -14.17 12.08 5.04
CA ALA A 348 -13.24 11.41 5.91
C ALA A 348 -13.96 10.27 6.64
N LYS A 349 -13.50 9.03 6.44
CA LYS A 349 -14.06 7.86 7.13
C LYS A 349 -13.67 7.88 8.61
N TYR A 350 -14.31 7.00 9.39
CA TYR A 350 -14.19 6.96 10.85
C TYR A 350 -12.74 7.06 11.38
N ALA A 351 -11.78 6.44 10.68
CA ALA A 351 -10.35 6.48 11.01
C ALA A 351 -9.73 7.90 11.08
N LEU A 352 -10.36 8.89 10.46
CA LEU A 352 -9.85 10.26 10.35
C LEU A 352 -10.77 11.31 11.01
N TRP A 353 -11.80 10.90 11.76
CA TRP A 353 -12.74 11.84 12.38
C TRP A 353 -12.05 12.82 13.33
N ASP A 354 -11.06 12.36 14.11
CA ASP A 354 -10.30 13.22 15.03
C ASP A 354 -9.48 14.30 14.28
N LEU A 355 -9.02 14.00 13.06
CA LEU A 355 -8.35 14.99 12.21
C LEU A 355 -9.31 16.05 11.68
N VAL A 356 -10.57 15.67 11.42
CA VAL A 356 -11.61 16.65 11.07
C VAL A 356 -11.92 17.54 12.28
N ASP A 357 -12.08 16.98 13.47
CA ASP A 357 -12.40 17.74 14.70
C ASP A 357 -11.29 18.69 15.13
N SER A 358 -10.03 18.29 14.93
CA SER A 358 -8.86 19.14 15.21
C SER A 358 -8.62 20.22 14.16
N GLY A 359 -9.47 20.31 13.14
CA GLY A 359 -9.37 21.32 12.08
C GLY A 359 -8.24 21.05 11.08
N ALA A 360 -7.66 19.85 11.03
CA ALA A 360 -6.52 19.54 10.16
C ALA A 360 -6.83 19.77 8.67
N PHE A 361 -8.10 19.66 8.27
CA PHE A 361 -8.53 19.83 6.89
C PHE A 361 -9.20 21.19 6.60
N GLU A 362 -9.16 22.14 7.53
CA GLU A 362 -9.76 23.47 7.33
C GLU A 362 -9.22 24.15 6.07
N GLY A 363 -10.12 24.63 5.21
CA GLY A 363 -9.77 25.27 3.94
C GLY A 363 -9.28 24.34 2.84
N LEU A 364 -9.11 23.03 3.11
CA LEU A 364 -8.78 22.04 2.09
C LEU A 364 -10.04 21.50 1.42
N THR A 365 -9.93 21.25 0.11
CA THR A 365 -11.02 20.68 -0.68
C THR A 365 -10.48 19.63 -1.65
N ARG A 366 -11.30 18.64 -1.96
CA ARG A 366 -11.04 17.67 -3.02
C ARG A 366 -12.14 17.77 -4.08
N GLY A 367 -11.78 18.24 -5.28
CA GLY A 367 -12.78 18.47 -6.35
C GLY A 367 -13.85 19.49 -5.96
N GLY A 368 -13.48 20.50 -5.17
CA GLY A 368 -14.38 21.53 -4.65
C GLY A 368 -15.24 21.11 -3.46
N ARG A 369 -15.13 19.86 -2.99
CA ARG A 369 -15.84 19.38 -1.79
C ARG A 369 -14.96 19.52 -0.55
N GLN A 370 -15.54 20.00 0.54
CA GLN A 370 -14.86 20.05 1.83
C GLN A 370 -14.65 18.65 2.40
N ILE A 371 -13.59 18.49 3.18
CA ILE A 371 -13.35 17.24 3.91
C ILE A 371 -14.19 17.25 5.18
N THR A 372 -15.22 16.40 5.22
CA THR A 372 -16.20 16.32 6.31
C THR A 372 -16.25 14.90 6.85
N LYS A 373 -16.79 14.70 8.05
CA LYS A 373 -16.97 13.34 8.58
C LYS A 373 -18.04 12.59 7.79
N SER A 374 -17.75 11.33 7.46
CA SER A 374 -18.79 10.36 7.13
C SER A 374 -19.84 10.28 8.25
N PHE A 375 -21.06 9.81 7.93
CA PHE A 375 -22.16 9.72 8.90
C PHE A 375 -22.47 11.04 9.63
N GLU A 376 -22.05 12.19 9.09
CA GLU A 376 -22.16 13.51 9.74
C GLU A 376 -21.47 13.56 11.13
N GLY A 377 -20.56 12.62 11.40
CA GLY A 377 -19.91 12.46 12.71
C GLY A 377 -20.75 11.75 13.77
N ASP A 378 -21.89 11.16 13.41
CA ASP A 378 -22.71 10.37 14.32
C ASP A 378 -22.12 8.95 14.50
N SER A 379 -21.42 8.75 15.63
CA SER A 379 -20.83 7.45 15.96
C SER A 379 -21.87 6.36 16.19
N VAL A 380 -23.09 6.70 16.61
CA VAL A 380 -24.17 5.72 16.83
C VAL A 380 -24.63 5.17 15.49
N LEU A 381 -24.89 6.03 14.50
CA LEU A 381 -25.25 5.61 13.15
C LEU A 381 -24.14 4.78 12.49
N MET A 382 -22.87 5.17 12.68
CA MET A 382 -21.74 4.41 12.19
C MET A 382 -21.68 3.01 12.82
N LEU A 383 -21.77 2.92 14.16
CA LEU A 383 -21.72 1.64 14.88
C LEU A 383 -22.89 0.71 14.54
N GLN A 384 -24.06 1.24 14.17
CA GLN A 384 -25.21 0.43 13.72
C GLN A 384 -24.93 -0.35 12.42
N THR A 385 -23.92 0.05 11.64
CA THR A 385 -23.52 -0.68 10.43
C THR A 385 -22.61 -1.88 10.70
N VAL A 386 -22.07 -1.98 11.93
CA VAL A 386 -21.04 -2.94 12.30
C VAL A 386 -21.67 -4.29 12.64
N SER A 387 -21.23 -5.33 11.95
CA SER A 387 -21.62 -6.72 12.26
C SER A 387 -20.46 -7.51 12.85
N ALA A 388 -20.72 -8.36 13.84
CA ALA A 388 -19.68 -9.24 14.37
C ALA A 388 -19.30 -10.34 13.34
N PRO A 389 -18.06 -10.85 13.38
CA PRO A 389 -17.67 -12.01 12.57
C PRO A 389 -18.59 -13.22 12.78
N LYS A 390 -18.58 -14.15 11.83
CA LYS A 390 -19.26 -15.44 12.01
C LYS A 390 -18.68 -16.20 13.20
N ARG A 391 -19.55 -16.96 13.88
CA ARG A 391 -19.11 -17.94 14.89
C ARG A 391 -18.39 -19.10 14.20
N ARG A 392 -17.27 -19.53 14.76
CA ARG A 392 -16.59 -20.75 14.34
C ARG A 392 -17.51 -21.94 14.68
N ARG A 393 -17.73 -22.80 13.70
CA ARG A 393 -18.53 -24.02 13.87
C ARG A 393 -17.71 -25.16 14.45
#